data_AF-A0A9D2U0V0-F1
#
_entry.id   AF-A0A9D2U0V0-F1
#
_cell.length_a   1.000
_cell.length_b   1.000
_cell.length_c   1.000
_cell.angle_alpha   90.00
_cell.angle_beta   90.00
_cell.angle_gamma   90.00
#
_symmetry.space_group_name_H-M   'P 1'
#
loop_
_entity.id
_entity.type
_entity.pdbx_description
1 polymer ?
#
loop_
_entity_poly.entity_id
_entity_poly.type
_entity_poly.pdbx_seq_one_letter_code
_entity_poly.pdbx_strand_id
1 'polypeptide(L)'
;MIERKPNFEETPYILDIHTHSLASGHAYGTIREMAQAAAERGFALLGITDHAPGTPGTCDPIYFLNLRSVPKTLYGVRVIHGSEINVLNGGRLSLEQRYLDRLDYAIVGIHPDCYQDEGRRKNTENLIACMRNEKVHFVSHPDDDHTPLDYEMLVPAARECRVALEVNNSSLMKKESRLNCVQNYKTMLALCERLRVPVIVSSDAHDPSAVGNFEEARKLLAEINFDETLVLNTGVEKLLAHIGLDR
;
A
#
# COMPACT_ATOMS: atom_id res chain seq x y z
N MET A 1 -9.23 -14.74 31.40
CA MET A 1 -10.28 -13.90 30.80
C MET A 1 -9.99 -13.90 29.31
N ILE A 2 -10.91 -14.37 28.47
CA ILE A 2 -10.73 -14.33 27.02
C ILE A 2 -11.01 -12.87 26.65
N GLU A 3 -9.97 -12.09 26.37
CA GLU A 3 -10.14 -10.76 25.79
C GLU A 3 -10.93 -10.93 24.49
N ARG A 4 -12.12 -10.31 24.44
CA ARG A 4 -12.90 -10.24 23.19
C ARG A 4 -12.04 -9.45 22.20
N LYS A 5 -11.57 -10.11 21.14
CA LYS A 5 -11.04 -9.41 19.96
C LYS A 5 -12.11 -8.39 19.49
N PRO A 6 -11.73 -7.14 19.15
CA PRO A 6 -12.67 -6.15 18.63
C PRO A 6 -13.45 -6.70 17.43
N ASN A 7 -14.73 -6.34 17.32
CA ASN A 7 -15.59 -6.78 16.24
C ASN A 7 -15.19 -6.04 14.95
N PHE A 8 -14.85 -6.77 13.89
CA PHE A 8 -14.42 -6.23 12.60
C PHE A 8 -15.40 -5.23 11.98
N GLU A 9 -16.68 -5.29 12.34
CA GLU A 9 -17.71 -4.37 11.84
C GLU A 9 -17.71 -3.00 12.54
N GLU A 10 -17.17 -2.89 13.76
CA GLU A 10 -17.27 -1.68 14.58
C GLU A 10 -16.05 -0.77 14.48
N THR A 11 -14.87 -1.31 14.15
CA THR A 11 -13.65 -0.50 14.05
C THR A 11 -13.64 0.30 12.75
N PRO A 12 -13.68 1.64 12.78
CA PRO A 12 -13.66 2.45 11.56
C PRO A 12 -12.24 2.45 10.96
N TYR A 13 -12.16 2.29 9.65
CA TYR A 13 -10.94 2.59 8.89
C TYR A 13 -11.03 4.04 8.44
N ILE A 14 -10.12 4.87 8.93
CA ILE A 14 -10.21 6.33 8.83
C ILE A 14 -9.17 6.95 7.88
N LEU A 15 -8.48 6.09 7.13
CA LEU A 15 -7.43 6.48 6.20
C LEU A 15 -7.30 5.50 5.03
N ASP A 16 -6.82 6.01 3.91
CA ASP A 16 -6.48 5.28 2.69
C ASP A 16 -5.17 5.83 2.14
N ILE A 17 -4.14 5.00 1.98
CA ILE A 17 -2.79 5.47 1.63
C ILE A 17 -2.26 4.96 0.30
N HIS A 18 -3.03 4.14 -0.42
CA HIS A 18 -2.66 3.72 -1.76
C HIS A 18 -3.76 4.19 -2.70
N THR A 19 -3.57 5.38 -3.26
CA THR A 19 -4.50 5.99 -4.23
C THR A 19 -3.73 6.75 -5.30
N HIS A 20 -4.30 6.82 -6.51
CA HIS A 20 -3.64 7.33 -7.70
C HIS A 20 -4.36 8.56 -8.23
N SER A 21 -3.60 9.55 -8.65
CA SER A 21 -4.11 10.74 -9.31
C SER A 21 -3.87 10.69 -10.83
N LEU A 22 -4.39 11.67 -11.57
CA LEU A 22 -4.14 11.85 -13.01
C LEU A 22 -2.65 11.76 -13.39
N ALA A 23 -1.73 12.03 -12.47
CA ALA A 23 -0.28 11.91 -12.71
C ALA A 23 0.19 10.47 -12.98
N SER A 24 -0.56 9.45 -12.54
CA SER A 24 -0.28 8.04 -12.86
C SER A 24 -0.56 7.67 -14.33
N GLY A 25 -1.26 8.53 -15.09
CA GLY A 25 -1.55 8.33 -16.51
C GLY A 25 -2.69 7.37 -16.83
N HIS A 26 -3.14 6.57 -15.86
CA HIS A 26 -4.28 5.65 -15.97
C HIS A 26 -5.22 5.70 -14.76
N ALA A 27 -5.17 6.80 -14.02
CA ALA A 27 -6.15 7.19 -13.02
C ALA A 27 -6.84 8.50 -13.46
N TYR A 28 -8.03 8.76 -12.93
CA TYR A 28 -8.97 9.73 -13.50
C TYR A 28 -9.43 10.82 -12.51
N GLY A 29 -8.74 10.96 -11.37
CA GLY A 29 -8.98 12.03 -10.39
C GLY A 29 -7.76 12.93 -10.18
N THR A 30 -7.95 14.24 -10.05
CA THR A 30 -6.93 15.16 -9.53
C THR A 30 -6.69 14.92 -8.03
N ILE A 31 -5.55 15.35 -7.48
CA ILE A 31 -5.29 15.33 -6.03
C ILE A 31 -6.44 15.97 -5.23
N ARG A 32 -7.06 17.03 -5.77
CA ARG A 32 -8.19 17.72 -5.13
C ARG A 32 -9.46 16.87 -5.14
N GLU A 33 -9.80 16.24 -6.25
CA GLU A 33 -10.98 15.36 -6.34
C GLU A 33 -10.81 14.12 -5.47
N MET A 34 -9.60 13.53 -5.42
CA MET A 34 -9.28 12.41 -4.53
C MET A 34 -9.45 12.83 -3.06
N ALA A 35 -8.90 13.98 -2.66
CA ALA A 35 -9.05 14.51 -1.30
C ALA A 35 -10.50 14.86 -0.94
N GLN A 36 -11.27 15.39 -1.89
CA GLN A 36 -12.69 15.67 -1.70
C GLN A 36 -13.48 14.37 -1.48
N ALA A 37 -13.24 13.33 -2.28
CA ALA A 37 -13.90 12.03 -2.11
C ALA A 37 -13.57 11.36 -0.77
N ALA A 38 -12.34 11.55 -0.27
CA ALA A 38 -11.96 11.12 1.09
C ALA A 38 -12.73 11.91 2.17
N ALA A 39 -12.88 13.23 1.99
CA ALA A 39 -13.62 14.09 2.91
C ALA A 39 -15.10 13.70 3.00
N GLU A 40 -15.73 13.46 1.85
CA GLU A 40 -17.13 13.01 1.74
C GLU A 40 -17.38 11.66 2.43
N ARG A 41 -16.33 10.83 2.55
CA ARG A 41 -16.36 9.55 3.28
C ARG A 41 -15.91 9.67 4.75
N GLY A 42 -15.60 10.87 5.21
CA GLY A 42 -15.20 11.13 6.60
C GLY A 42 -13.80 10.64 6.97
N PHE A 43 -12.91 10.45 5.99
CA PHE A 43 -11.52 10.07 6.28
C PHE A 43 -10.72 11.23 6.86
N ALA A 44 -9.85 10.89 7.81
CA ALA A 44 -8.96 11.84 8.45
C ALA A 44 -7.67 12.03 7.65
N LEU A 45 -7.24 11.02 6.88
CA LEU A 45 -6.00 11.03 6.13
C LEU A 45 -6.15 10.33 4.77
N LEU A 46 -5.53 10.92 3.75
CA LEU A 46 -5.42 10.36 2.40
C LEU A 46 -3.94 10.36 1.96
N GLY A 47 -3.50 9.26 1.37
CA GLY A 47 -2.22 9.15 0.69
C GLY A 47 -2.38 9.21 -0.82
N ILE A 48 -1.64 10.10 -1.49
CA ILE A 48 -1.48 10.12 -2.95
C ILE A 48 -0.16 9.41 -3.28
N THR A 49 -0.22 8.31 -4.02
CA THR A 49 0.91 7.40 -4.29
C THR A 49 1.03 7.07 -5.76
N ASP A 50 1.16 8.09 -6.59
CA ASP A 50 1.29 7.90 -8.04
C ASP A 50 2.49 7.02 -8.41
N HIS A 51 2.35 6.29 -9.52
CA HIS A 51 3.36 5.36 -9.99
C HIS A 51 4.69 6.06 -10.31
N ALA A 52 5.79 5.46 -9.89
CA ALA A 52 7.13 5.85 -10.33
C ALA A 52 7.34 5.57 -11.84
N PRO A 53 8.38 6.16 -12.47
CA PRO A 53 8.73 5.86 -13.87
C PRO A 53 8.88 4.36 -14.14
N GLY A 54 8.52 3.97 -15.36
CA GLY A 54 8.46 2.58 -15.81
C GLY A 54 7.03 2.16 -16.16
N THR A 55 6.04 2.60 -15.36
CA THR A 55 4.63 2.33 -15.64
C THR A 55 4.16 3.14 -16.86
N PRO A 56 3.51 2.52 -17.86
CA PRO A 56 3.07 3.22 -19.06
C PRO A 56 2.17 4.43 -18.74
N GLY A 57 2.53 5.59 -19.29
CA GLY A 57 1.75 6.84 -19.16
C GLY A 57 2.00 7.64 -17.88
N THR A 58 2.82 7.15 -16.95
CA THR A 58 3.10 7.86 -15.69
C THR A 58 3.89 9.17 -15.89
N CYS A 59 3.92 9.98 -14.83
CA CYS A 59 4.60 11.27 -14.76
C CYS A 59 6.15 11.21 -14.77
N ASP A 60 6.77 12.33 -15.15
CA ASP A 60 8.22 12.53 -15.00
C ASP A 60 8.61 12.69 -13.51
N PRO A 61 9.78 12.19 -13.08
CA PRO A 61 10.23 12.28 -11.68
C PRO A 61 10.18 13.67 -11.03
N ILE A 62 10.28 14.75 -11.81
CA ILE A 62 10.16 16.12 -11.29
C ILE A 62 8.83 16.34 -10.54
N TYR A 63 7.78 15.58 -10.88
CA TYR A 63 6.51 15.57 -10.17
C TYR A 63 6.68 15.39 -8.66
N PHE A 64 7.44 14.37 -8.25
CA PHE A 64 7.66 14.04 -6.83
C PHE A 64 8.44 15.12 -6.07
N LEU A 65 9.31 15.89 -6.74
CA LEU A 65 10.00 17.02 -6.11
C LEU A 65 9.03 18.17 -5.77
N ASN A 66 7.95 18.32 -6.53
CA ASN A 66 7.06 19.45 -6.44
C ASN A 66 5.79 19.17 -5.62
N LEU A 67 5.55 17.92 -5.19
CA LEU A 67 4.41 17.56 -4.33
C LEU A 67 4.36 18.37 -3.02
N ARG A 68 5.51 18.85 -2.53
CA ARG A 68 5.59 19.79 -1.39
C ARG A 68 4.77 21.09 -1.58
N SER A 69 4.43 21.43 -2.82
CA SER A 69 3.63 22.62 -3.16
C SER A 69 2.13 22.39 -2.95
N VAL A 70 1.69 21.13 -2.78
CA VAL A 70 0.31 20.79 -2.45
C VAL A 70 0.05 21.07 -0.97
N PRO A 71 -1.07 21.71 -0.59
CA PRO A 71 -1.42 21.89 0.81
C PRO A 71 -1.51 20.56 1.57
N LYS A 72 -0.96 20.51 2.78
CA LYS A 72 -1.01 19.31 3.65
C LYS A 72 -2.42 18.96 4.14
N THR A 73 -3.37 19.87 4.00
CA THR A 73 -4.78 19.66 4.35
C THR A 73 -5.66 20.19 3.23
N LEU A 74 -6.55 19.33 2.73
CA LEU A 74 -7.53 19.65 1.71
C LEU A 74 -8.89 19.16 2.19
N TYR A 75 -9.90 20.04 2.17
CA TYR A 75 -11.28 19.70 2.58
C TYR A 75 -11.40 19.08 3.99
N GLY A 76 -10.47 19.41 4.90
CA GLY A 76 -10.41 18.84 6.25
C GLY A 76 -9.66 17.51 6.37
N VAL A 77 -9.20 16.94 5.26
CA VAL A 77 -8.42 15.69 5.21
C VAL A 77 -6.93 16.01 5.18
N ARG A 78 -6.13 15.33 6.00
CA ARG A 78 -4.66 15.38 5.92
C ARG A 78 -4.21 14.63 4.67
N VAL A 79 -3.44 15.29 3.81
CA VAL A 79 -2.89 14.68 2.59
C VAL A 79 -1.41 14.44 2.78
N ILE A 80 -0.99 13.18 2.63
CA ILE A 80 0.42 12.77 2.60
C ILE A 80 0.79 12.24 1.21
N HIS A 81 2.04 12.43 0.82
CA HIS A 81 2.51 12.18 -0.53
C HIS A 81 3.53 11.05 -0.54
N GLY A 82 3.20 9.98 -1.24
CA GLY A 82 4.11 8.89 -1.51
C GLY A 82 4.22 8.58 -3.00
N SER A 83 4.74 7.40 -3.30
CA SER A 83 4.75 6.84 -4.65
C SER A 83 4.66 5.33 -4.54
N GLU A 84 3.92 4.71 -5.45
CA GLU A 84 4.05 3.29 -5.72
C GLU A 84 5.23 3.08 -6.67
N ILE A 85 6.34 2.60 -6.10
CA ILE A 85 7.62 2.45 -6.78
C ILE A 85 7.76 1.03 -7.29
N ASN A 86 8.09 0.90 -8.57
CA ASN A 86 8.29 -0.39 -9.20
C ASN A 86 9.58 -1.03 -8.66
N VAL A 87 9.47 -2.28 -8.22
CA VAL A 87 10.61 -3.18 -8.04
C VAL A 87 11.09 -3.59 -9.43
N LEU A 88 12.37 -3.42 -9.69
CA LEU A 88 13.04 -3.87 -10.90
C LEU A 88 13.83 -5.14 -10.62
N ASN A 89 14.08 -5.93 -11.67
CA ASN A 89 15.00 -7.08 -11.59
C ASN A 89 16.36 -6.67 -11.00
N GLY A 90 16.91 -7.56 -10.17
CA GLY A 90 18.12 -7.30 -9.39
C GLY A 90 17.89 -6.48 -8.11
N GLY A 91 16.63 -6.25 -7.70
CA GLY A 91 16.30 -5.61 -6.42
C GLY A 91 16.59 -4.10 -6.40
N ARG A 92 16.26 -3.42 -7.50
CA ARG A 92 16.44 -1.96 -7.65
C ARG A 92 15.08 -1.27 -7.65
N LEU A 93 15.06 -0.03 -7.19
CA LEU A 93 13.89 0.85 -7.27
C LEU A 93 13.87 1.57 -8.62
N SER A 94 12.68 1.79 -9.18
CA SER A 94 12.52 2.56 -10.42
C SER A 94 12.59 4.08 -10.25
N LEU A 95 12.71 4.57 -9.01
CA LEU A 95 12.83 5.98 -8.67
C LEU A 95 14.15 6.25 -7.93
N GLU A 96 14.88 7.29 -8.33
CA GLU A 96 16.16 7.66 -7.71
C GLU A 96 15.96 8.25 -6.30
N GLN A 97 16.95 8.03 -5.42
CA GLN A 97 16.89 8.45 -4.00
C GLN A 97 16.53 9.93 -3.81
N ARG A 98 17.06 10.83 -4.65
CA ARG A 98 16.79 12.28 -4.56
C ARG A 98 15.30 12.64 -4.64
N TYR A 99 14.48 11.80 -5.27
CA TYR A 99 13.04 11.96 -5.37
C TYR A 99 12.33 11.31 -4.17
N LEU A 100 12.74 10.07 -3.81
CA LEU A 100 12.29 9.37 -2.61
C LEU A 100 12.44 10.23 -1.34
N ASP A 101 13.54 10.96 -1.21
CA ASP A 101 13.82 11.85 -0.07
C ASP A 101 12.82 13.00 0.08
N ARG A 102 12.00 13.27 -0.94
CA ARG A 102 10.95 14.31 -0.92
C ARG A 102 9.56 13.76 -0.59
N LEU A 103 9.39 12.45 -0.58
CA LEU A 103 8.13 11.79 -0.25
C LEU A 103 8.00 11.62 1.26
N ASP A 104 6.77 11.56 1.74
CA ASP A 104 6.46 11.17 3.12
C ASP A 104 6.81 9.68 3.32
N TYR A 105 6.48 8.83 2.34
CA TYR A 105 6.74 7.38 2.34
C TYR A 105 6.77 6.82 0.91
N ALA A 106 7.21 5.58 0.76
CA ALA A 106 7.12 4.81 -0.48
C ALA A 106 6.43 3.46 -0.24
N ILE A 107 5.69 3.04 -1.26
CA ILE A 107 5.14 1.69 -1.40
C ILE A 107 5.95 1.02 -2.50
N VAL A 108 6.39 -0.22 -2.32
CA VAL A 108 7.09 -0.98 -3.38
C VAL A 108 6.25 -2.14 -3.86
N GLY A 109 6.13 -2.29 -5.17
CA GLY A 109 5.33 -3.33 -5.81
C GLY A 109 6.06 -3.96 -6.99
N ILE A 110 5.66 -5.18 -7.34
CA ILE A 110 6.07 -5.81 -8.59
C ILE A 110 4.98 -5.57 -9.63
N HIS A 111 5.35 -4.94 -10.74
CA HIS A 111 4.44 -4.66 -11.85
C HIS A 111 4.98 -5.36 -13.11
N PRO A 112 4.17 -6.15 -13.84
CA PRO A 112 4.62 -6.91 -15.01
C PRO A 112 5.28 -6.05 -16.12
N ASP A 113 4.86 -4.79 -16.26
CA ASP A 113 5.46 -3.86 -17.23
C ASP A 113 6.90 -3.45 -16.87
N CYS A 114 7.28 -3.58 -15.61
CA CYS A 114 8.57 -3.13 -15.07
C CYS A 114 9.47 -4.27 -14.57
N TYR A 115 8.94 -5.50 -14.52
CA TYR A 115 9.58 -6.62 -13.86
C TYR A 115 9.35 -7.93 -14.61
N GLN A 116 10.42 -8.65 -14.89
CA GLN A 116 10.35 -10.00 -15.43
C GLN A 116 10.36 -11.02 -14.28
N ASP A 117 9.39 -11.94 -14.26
CA ASP A 117 9.39 -13.04 -13.29
C ASP A 117 10.71 -13.84 -13.34
N GLU A 118 11.39 -13.95 -12.19
CA GLU A 118 12.63 -14.71 -11.99
C GLU A 118 12.40 -15.94 -11.08
N GLY A 119 11.15 -16.26 -10.79
CA GLY A 119 10.73 -17.33 -9.91
C GLY A 119 10.63 -16.92 -8.44
N ARG A 120 9.81 -17.68 -7.71
CA ARG A 120 9.32 -17.35 -6.35
C ARG A 120 10.38 -16.79 -5.41
N ARG A 121 11.51 -17.51 -5.27
CA ARG A 121 12.60 -17.11 -4.38
C ARG A 121 13.26 -15.80 -4.85
N LYS A 122 13.56 -15.68 -6.14
CA LYS A 122 14.31 -14.53 -6.67
C LYS A 122 13.46 -13.26 -6.69
N ASN A 123 12.18 -13.37 -7.00
CA ASN A 123 11.21 -12.28 -6.85
C ASN A 123 11.18 -11.75 -5.43
N THR A 124 11.13 -12.66 -4.47
CA THR A 124 11.12 -12.32 -3.05
C THR A 124 12.43 -11.67 -2.61
N GLU A 125 13.58 -12.18 -3.05
CA GLU A 125 14.90 -11.56 -2.77
C GLU A 125 14.99 -10.14 -3.34
N ASN A 126 14.51 -9.92 -4.57
CA ASN A 126 14.51 -8.61 -5.21
C ASN A 126 13.58 -7.62 -4.48
N LEU A 127 12.37 -8.04 -4.13
CA LEU A 127 11.44 -7.25 -3.34
C LEU A 127 12.02 -6.90 -1.96
N ILE A 128 12.61 -7.87 -1.26
CA ILE A 128 13.24 -7.67 0.05
C ILE A 128 14.40 -6.67 -0.04
N ALA A 129 15.20 -6.70 -1.11
CA ALA A 129 16.27 -5.74 -1.30
C ALA A 129 15.75 -4.29 -1.35
N CYS A 130 14.61 -4.06 -2.00
CA CYS A 130 13.95 -2.76 -2.07
C CYS A 130 13.42 -2.28 -0.71
N MET A 131 12.91 -3.19 0.14
CA MET A 131 12.41 -2.85 1.49
C MET A 131 13.48 -2.27 2.42
N ARG A 132 14.77 -2.43 2.10
CA ARG A 132 15.88 -1.89 2.92
C ARG A 132 16.09 -0.39 2.77
N ASN A 133 15.41 0.24 1.81
CA ASN A 133 15.44 1.68 1.67
C ASN A 133 14.63 2.35 2.80
N GLU A 134 15.20 3.35 3.46
CA GLU A 134 14.58 3.99 4.63
C GLU A 134 13.24 4.68 4.37
N LYS A 135 12.93 5.00 3.10
CA LYS A 135 11.66 5.62 2.71
C LYS A 135 10.58 4.58 2.39
N VAL A 136 10.93 3.31 2.25
CA VAL A 136 9.99 2.24 1.92
C VAL A 136 9.35 1.74 3.21
N HIS A 137 8.03 1.91 3.31
CA HIS A 137 7.26 1.52 4.50
C HIS A 137 6.19 0.47 4.20
N PHE A 138 5.89 0.22 2.93
CA PHE A 138 4.84 -0.69 2.50
C PHE A 138 5.26 -1.52 1.30
N VAL A 139 4.74 -2.73 1.20
CA VAL A 139 4.71 -3.54 -0.03
C VAL A 139 3.29 -3.52 -0.59
N SER A 140 3.10 -3.11 -1.84
CA SER A 140 1.79 -3.14 -2.50
C SER A 140 1.43 -4.54 -3.01
N HIS A 141 0.15 -4.87 -2.88
CA HIS A 141 -0.55 -6.06 -3.40
C HIS A 141 0.35 -7.28 -3.67
N PRO A 142 1.02 -7.85 -2.64
CA PRO A 142 1.88 -9.03 -2.80
C PRO A 142 1.04 -10.31 -2.88
N ASP A 143 0.15 -10.42 -3.87
CA ASP A 143 -0.93 -11.40 -3.89
C ASP A 143 -1.11 -12.17 -5.19
N ASP A 144 -0.30 -11.91 -6.22
CA ASP A 144 -0.46 -12.50 -7.55
C ASP A 144 0.63 -13.53 -7.88
N ASP A 145 0.24 -14.80 -8.12
CA ASP A 145 1.14 -15.87 -8.53
C ASP A 145 1.60 -15.80 -10.00
N HIS A 146 1.15 -14.81 -10.80
CA HIS A 146 1.85 -14.47 -12.05
C HIS A 146 3.28 -14.01 -11.78
N THR A 147 3.55 -13.41 -10.61
CA THR A 147 4.90 -13.17 -10.12
C THR A 147 5.01 -13.64 -8.66
N PRO A 148 5.18 -14.96 -8.45
CA PRO A 148 4.98 -15.58 -7.16
C PRO A 148 5.99 -15.07 -6.11
N LEU A 149 5.57 -15.05 -4.85
CA LEU A 149 6.39 -14.66 -3.70
C LEU A 149 6.44 -15.78 -2.64
N ASP A 150 7.53 -15.82 -1.88
CA ASP A 150 7.72 -16.72 -0.75
C ASP A 150 7.38 -15.96 0.54
N TYR A 151 6.19 -16.20 1.10
CA TYR A 151 5.75 -15.47 2.29
C TYR A 151 6.53 -15.81 3.56
N GLU A 152 7.13 -17.00 3.65
CA GLU A 152 8.00 -17.39 4.77
C GLU A 152 9.35 -16.65 4.70
N MET A 153 9.74 -16.12 3.53
CA MET A 153 10.85 -15.18 3.40
C MET A 153 10.40 -13.73 3.55
N LEU A 154 9.30 -13.34 2.90
CA LEU A 154 8.83 -11.96 2.81
C LEU A 154 8.40 -11.40 4.18
N VAL A 155 7.57 -12.13 4.93
CA VAL A 155 6.97 -11.60 6.16
C VAL A 155 8.02 -11.37 7.26
N PRO A 156 8.99 -12.29 7.52
CA PRO A 156 10.09 -11.99 8.44
C PRO A 156 10.93 -10.79 8.00
N ALA A 157 11.24 -10.68 6.71
CA ALA A 157 12.01 -9.54 6.20
C ALA A 157 11.25 -8.21 6.33
N ALA A 158 9.93 -8.22 6.11
CA ALA A 158 9.08 -7.05 6.32
C ALA A 158 9.11 -6.60 7.78
N ARG A 159 9.08 -7.54 8.74
CA ARG A 159 9.28 -7.27 10.16
C ARG A 159 10.63 -6.61 10.44
N GLU A 160 11.70 -7.16 9.91
CA GLU A 160 13.07 -6.66 10.12
C GLU A 160 13.24 -5.24 9.55
N CYS A 161 12.66 -4.97 8.39
CA CYS A 161 12.73 -3.66 7.72
C CYS A 161 11.69 -2.66 8.25
N ARG A 162 10.80 -3.07 9.17
CA ARG A 162 9.63 -2.29 9.62
C ARG A 162 8.71 -1.85 8.48
N VAL A 163 8.51 -2.74 7.52
CA VAL A 163 7.62 -2.58 6.37
C VAL A 163 6.31 -3.31 6.66
N ALA A 164 5.18 -2.67 6.37
CA ALA A 164 3.86 -3.29 6.46
C ALA A 164 3.45 -3.89 5.11
N LEU A 165 2.71 -4.99 5.12
CA LEU A 165 2.23 -5.64 3.90
C LEU A 165 0.80 -5.21 3.60
N GLU A 166 0.52 -4.87 2.34
CA GLU A 166 -0.79 -4.41 1.92
C GLU A 166 -1.80 -5.55 1.76
N VAL A 167 -3.06 -5.28 2.12
CA VAL A 167 -4.26 -6.02 1.71
C VAL A 167 -5.05 -5.13 0.78
N ASN A 168 -4.92 -5.36 -0.52
CA ASN A 168 -5.39 -4.45 -1.55
C ASN A 168 -6.81 -4.81 -2.00
N ASN A 169 -7.75 -3.89 -1.85
CA ASN A 169 -9.15 -4.13 -2.19
C ASN A 169 -9.37 -4.24 -3.71
N SER A 170 -8.69 -3.43 -4.51
CA SER A 170 -8.72 -3.50 -6.00
C SER A 170 -8.35 -4.90 -6.50
N SER A 171 -7.38 -5.56 -5.86
CA SER A 171 -6.95 -6.91 -6.21
C SER A 171 -8.00 -7.95 -5.87
N LEU A 172 -8.59 -7.85 -4.67
CA LEU A 172 -9.69 -8.71 -4.25
C LEU A 172 -10.97 -8.50 -5.06
N MET A 173 -11.17 -7.35 -5.71
CA MET A 173 -12.30 -7.16 -6.65
C MET A 173 -12.05 -7.78 -8.03
N LYS A 174 -10.80 -8.12 -8.36
CA LYS A 174 -10.38 -8.61 -9.69
C LYS A 174 -9.81 -10.04 -9.62
N LYS A 175 -10.47 -10.92 -8.87
CA LYS A 175 -10.01 -12.28 -8.53
C LYS A 175 -9.73 -13.14 -9.77
N GLU A 176 -10.37 -12.85 -10.90
CA GLU A 176 -10.19 -13.55 -12.17
C GLU A 176 -8.88 -13.18 -12.87
N SER A 177 -8.32 -12.00 -12.58
CA SER A 177 -7.07 -11.50 -13.17
C SER A 177 -5.85 -11.68 -12.27
N ARG A 178 -6.06 -11.84 -10.96
CA ARG A 178 -5.02 -12.02 -9.94
C ARG A 178 -4.91 -13.50 -9.56
N LEU A 179 -3.88 -14.20 -10.04
CA LEU A 179 -3.75 -15.64 -9.86
C LEU A 179 -3.55 -15.99 -8.38
N ASN A 180 -4.43 -16.86 -7.83
CA ASN A 180 -4.42 -17.32 -6.44
C ASN A 180 -4.55 -16.20 -5.36
N CYS A 181 -4.97 -14.98 -5.73
CA CYS A 181 -5.12 -13.79 -4.87
C CYS A 181 -5.58 -14.09 -3.44
N VAL A 182 -6.77 -14.67 -3.28
CA VAL A 182 -7.37 -14.89 -1.95
C VAL A 182 -6.54 -15.86 -1.11
N GLN A 183 -6.02 -16.93 -1.74
CA GLN A 183 -5.20 -17.92 -1.04
C GLN A 183 -3.84 -17.34 -0.63
N ASN A 184 -3.27 -16.48 -1.48
CA ASN A 184 -2.05 -15.74 -1.21
C ASN A 184 -2.20 -14.80 -0.01
N TYR A 185 -3.26 -14.00 0.03
CA TYR A 185 -3.57 -13.17 1.20
C TYR A 185 -3.76 -14.01 2.47
N LYS A 186 -4.52 -15.11 2.42
CA LYS A 186 -4.72 -15.98 3.60
C LYS A 186 -3.38 -16.50 4.15
N THR A 187 -2.46 -16.88 3.26
CA THR A 187 -1.12 -17.37 3.62
C THR A 187 -0.28 -16.26 4.25
N MET A 188 -0.20 -15.10 3.59
CA MET A 188 0.54 -13.95 4.10
C MET A 188 -0.01 -13.46 5.44
N LEU A 189 -1.33 -13.33 5.57
CA LEU A 189 -1.99 -12.81 6.78
C LEU A 189 -1.80 -13.73 7.98
N ALA A 190 -1.85 -15.05 7.80
CA ALA A 190 -1.54 -16.00 8.86
C ALA A 190 -0.11 -15.82 9.40
N LEU A 191 0.85 -15.54 8.51
CA LEU A 191 2.23 -15.25 8.89
C LEU A 191 2.37 -13.88 9.57
N CYS A 192 1.70 -12.85 9.05
CA CYS A 192 1.68 -11.52 9.67
C CYS A 192 1.14 -11.57 11.09
N GLU A 193 0.04 -12.28 11.34
CA GLU A 193 -0.53 -12.41 12.70
C GLU A 193 0.45 -13.15 13.63
N ARG A 194 1.02 -14.28 13.16
CA ARG A 194 2.00 -15.08 13.91
C ARG A 194 3.26 -14.29 14.27
N LEU A 195 3.75 -13.45 13.36
CA LEU A 195 5.00 -12.70 13.53
C LEU A 195 4.78 -11.24 13.98
N ARG A 196 3.53 -10.85 14.23
CA ARG A 196 3.11 -9.49 14.61
C ARG A 196 3.57 -8.41 13.62
N VAL A 197 3.49 -8.71 12.32
CA VAL A 197 3.78 -7.75 11.24
C VAL A 197 2.51 -6.95 10.95
N PRO A 198 2.56 -5.60 11.00
CA PRO A 198 1.42 -4.78 10.65
C PRO A 198 1.00 -4.95 9.19
N VAL A 199 -0.28 -4.75 8.93
CA VAL A 199 -0.84 -4.70 7.58
C VAL A 199 -1.54 -3.37 7.34
N ILE A 200 -1.65 -2.98 6.08
CA ILE A 200 -2.43 -1.82 5.65
C ILE A 200 -3.48 -2.29 4.65
N VAL A 201 -4.71 -1.84 4.81
CA VAL A 201 -5.78 -2.02 3.83
C VAL A 201 -5.83 -0.79 2.94
N SER A 202 -6.00 -0.98 1.64
CA SER A 202 -6.08 0.13 0.71
C SER A 202 -7.09 -0.11 -0.40
N SER A 203 -7.56 0.98 -1.01
CA SER A 203 -8.50 0.88 -2.13
C SER A 203 -7.77 0.69 -3.45
N ASP A 204 -6.54 1.20 -3.57
CA ASP A 204 -5.84 1.32 -4.85
C ASP A 204 -6.72 2.08 -5.87
N ALA A 205 -7.31 3.17 -5.37
CA ALA A 205 -8.27 3.96 -6.10
C ALA A 205 -7.60 4.71 -7.24
N HIS A 206 -8.03 4.38 -8.46
CA HIS A 206 -7.70 5.09 -9.69
C HIS A 206 -8.80 6.07 -10.12
N ASP A 207 -9.87 6.18 -9.35
CA ASP A 207 -10.98 7.10 -9.54
C ASP A 207 -11.50 7.57 -8.17
N PRO A 208 -11.93 8.84 -8.02
CA PRO A 208 -12.45 9.35 -6.76
C PRO A 208 -13.60 8.50 -6.18
N SER A 209 -14.40 7.84 -7.02
CA SER A 209 -15.50 6.97 -6.57
C SER A 209 -15.02 5.71 -5.82
N ALA A 210 -13.77 5.29 -6.03
CA ALA A 210 -13.20 4.10 -5.39
C ALA A 210 -12.48 4.38 -4.07
N VAL A 211 -12.15 5.65 -3.77
CA VAL A 211 -11.43 6.04 -2.54
C VAL A 211 -12.12 5.45 -1.32
N GLY A 212 -11.36 4.76 -0.46
CA GLY A 212 -11.89 4.18 0.76
C GLY A 212 -12.81 2.97 0.60
N ASN A 213 -12.97 2.43 -0.61
CA ASN A 213 -13.65 1.16 -0.77
C ASN A 213 -12.76 0.01 -0.28
N PHE A 214 -13.09 -0.53 0.89
CA PHE A 214 -12.37 -1.63 1.54
C PHE A 214 -13.24 -2.89 1.72
N GLU A 215 -14.36 -3.00 0.99
CA GLU A 215 -15.39 -4.00 1.27
C GLU A 215 -14.85 -5.44 1.23
N GLU A 216 -14.17 -5.83 0.16
CA GLU A 216 -13.66 -7.20 -0.02
C GLU A 216 -12.48 -7.48 0.93
N ALA A 217 -11.62 -6.50 1.16
CA ALA A 217 -10.53 -6.61 2.13
C ALA A 217 -11.05 -6.83 3.55
N ARG A 218 -12.06 -6.07 3.99
CA ARG A 218 -12.68 -6.24 5.31
C ARG A 218 -13.40 -7.57 5.43
N LYS A 219 -14.12 -8.02 4.39
CA LYS A 219 -14.74 -9.35 4.36
C LYS A 219 -13.70 -10.46 4.57
N LEU A 220 -12.57 -10.38 3.88
CA LEU A 220 -11.49 -11.36 4.02
C LEU A 220 -10.89 -11.36 5.44
N LEU A 221 -10.57 -10.18 5.98
CA LEU A 221 -9.99 -10.06 7.32
C LEU A 221 -10.95 -10.58 8.40
N ALA A 222 -12.25 -10.31 8.26
CA ALA A 222 -13.29 -10.83 9.13
C ALA A 222 -13.45 -12.35 9.00
N GLU A 223 -13.45 -12.89 7.79
CA GLU A 223 -13.55 -14.34 7.51
C GLU A 223 -12.45 -15.13 8.24
N ILE A 224 -11.23 -14.59 8.26
CA ILE A 224 -10.09 -15.24 8.91
C ILE A 224 -9.91 -14.83 10.38
N ASN A 225 -10.78 -13.97 10.92
CA ASN A 225 -10.70 -13.44 12.29
C ASN A 225 -9.32 -12.83 12.62
N PHE A 226 -8.77 -12.04 11.68
CA PHE A 226 -7.45 -11.43 11.79
C PHE A 226 -7.36 -10.48 13.00
N ASP A 227 -6.20 -10.31 13.60
CA ASP A 227 -6.03 -9.35 14.69
C ASP A 227 -6.03 -7.89 14.17
N GLU A 228 -7.15 -7.18 14.35
CA GLU A 228 -7.27 -5.76 13.97
C GLU A 228 -6.25 -4.84 14.63
N THR A 229 -5.65 -5.23 15.77
CA THR A 229 -4.57 -4.45 16.38
C THR A 229 -3.33 -4.37 15.50
N LEU A 230 -3.22 -5.20 14.45
CA LEU A 230 -2.18 -5.13 13.42
C LEU A 230 -2.55 -4.28 12.19
N VAL A 231 -3.81 -3.84 12.06
CA VAL A 231 -4.27 -3.05 10.89
C VAL A 231 -3.99 -1.57 11.10
N LEU A 232 -3.17 -0.95 10.26
CA LEU A 232 -2.75 0.44 10.40
C LEU A 232 -3.88 1.46 10.15
N ASN A 233 -4.92 1.10 9.39
CA ASN A 233 -6.05 1.97 9.06
C ASN A 233 -6.89 2.44 10.26
N THR A 234 -6.71 1.80 11.41
CA THR A 234 -7.48 2.01 12.64
C THR A 234 -7.07 3.26 13.41
N GLY A 235 -5.98 3.94 13.01
CA GLY A 235 -5.54 5.17 13.67
C GLY A 235 -4.52 5.98 12.86
N VAL A 236 -4.76 7.28 12.70
CA VAL A 236 -3.82 8.20 12.05
C VAL A 236 -2.46 8.20 12.75
N GLU A 237 -2.44 8.32 14.07
CA GLU A 237 -1.18 8.32 14.84
C GLU A 237 -0.41 7.00 14.70
N LYS A 238 -1.14 5.88 14.58
CA LYS A 238 -0.55 4.55 14.37
C LYS A 238 0.18 4.47 13.02
N LEU A 239 -0.47 4.96 11.96
CA LEU A 239 0.16 5.07 10.64
C LEU A 239 1.36 6.03 10.68
N LEU A 240 1.20 7.23 11.24
CA LEU A 240 2.26 8.24 11.27
C LEU A 240 3.48 7.77 12.05
N ALA A 241 3.30 7.08 13.18
CA ALA A 241 4.38 6.46 13.93
C ALA A 241 5.09 5.36 13.11
N HIS A 242 4.34 4.55 12.34
CA HIS A 242 4.92 3.52 11.47
C HIS A 242 5.83 4.11 10.38
N ILE A 243 5.48 5.27 9.85
CA ILE A 243 6.25 5.97 8.80
C ILE A 243 7.18 7.08 9.34
N GLY A 244 7.32 7.22 10.67
CA GLY A 244 8.23 8.18 11.30
C GLY A 244 7.82 9.66 11.18
N LEU A 245 6.53 9.94 11.12
CA LEU A 245 5.93 11.29 11.00
C LEU A 245 5.06 11.69 12.22
N ASP A 246 5.27 11.06 13.38
CA ASP A 246 4.56 11.24 14.65
C ASP A 246 4.88 12.54 15.41
N ARG A 247 5.19 13.63 14.69
CA ARG A 247 5.57 14.93 15.27
C ARG A 247 4.44 15.94 15.34
#